data_AF-A0A962S6H4-F1
#
_entry.id   AF-A0A962S6H4-F1
#
_cell.length_a   1.000
_cell.length_b   1.000
_cell.length_c   1.000
_cell.angle_alpha   90.00
_cell.angle_beta   90.00
_cell.angle_gamma   90.00
#
_symmetry.space_group_name_H-M   'P 1'
#
loop_
_entity.id
_entity.type
_entity.pdbx_description
1 polymer ?
#
loop_
_entity_poly.entity_id
_entity_poly.type
_entity_poly.pdbx_seq_one_letter_code
_entity_poly.pdbx_strand_id
1 'polypeptide(L)'
;MVKQYAQPGFLRPADGPVFDSAQGTAIKKAAVLIPMLQQQDEWHVLFIRRAERPGDRHSGQVAFPGGKQDPDDPSISHTALREAEEEIGLDISRVDVRGQLAPYHTVSNFSVYPFVSIIPWPQKLIPQESEVARIFTIPLRWLQDEQNYYLKTPEPRPHDFPGPPRRHPVVYYKRFENELLWGATARMTLGLLQALDEGTVRIG
;
A
#
# COMPACT_ATOMS: atom_id res chain seq x y z
N MET A 1 8.35 -24.47 7.42
CA MET A 1 7.27 -23.90 8.25
C MET A 1 6.48 -22.96 7.37
N VAL A 2 5.16 -23.15 7.23
CA VAL A 2 4.33 -22.31 6.34
C VAL A 2 4.11 -20.96 7.02
N LYS A 3 4.54 -19.88 6.37
CA LYS A 3 4.46 -18.52 6.90
C LYS A 3 3.00 -18.09 7.15
N GLN A 4 2.76 -17.24 8.15
CA GLN A 4 1.42 -16.87 8.62
C GLN A 4 0.55 -16.24 7.51
N TYR A 5 1.14 -15.45 6.61
CA TYR A 5 0.43 -14.88 5.44
C TYR A 5 0.15 -15.88 4.31
N ALA A 6 0.76 -17.06 4.34
CA ALA A 6 0.56 -18.14 3.39
C ALA A 6 -0.47 -19.20 3.87
N GLN A 7 -1.08 -19.00 5.05
CA GLN A 7 -2.04 -19.93 5.62
C GLN A 7 -3.45 -19.76 5.01
N PRO A 8 -4.14 -20.85 4.60
CA PRO A 8 -5.54 -20.80 4.20
C PRO A 8 -6.42 -20.20 5.31
N GLY A 9 -7.15 -19.12 5.02
CA GLY A 9 -7.98 -18.42 6.01
C GLY A 9 -7.29 -17.24 6.72
N PHE A 10 -5.99 -17.02 6.50
CA PHE A 10 -5.36 -15.75 6.81
C PHE A 10 -5.70 -14.75 5.70
N LEU A 11 -6.91 -14.21 5.75
CA LEU A 11 -7.45 -13.06 5.00
C LEU A 11 -6.70 -12.81 3.68
N ARG A 12 -7.01 -13.59 2.65
CA ARG A 12 -6.39 -13.50 1.31
C ARG A 12 -6.45 -12.05 0.81
N PRO A 13 -5.54 -11.62 -0.09
CA PRO A 13 -5.66 -10.31 -0.74
C PRO A 13 -7.04 -10.06 -1.37
N ALA A 14 -7.69 -11.13 -1.86
CA ALA A 14 -9.06 -11.12 -2.39
C ALA A 14 -10.17 -11.16 -1.32
N ASP A 15 -9.83 -11.48 -0.06
CA ASP A 15 -10.77 -11.47 1.08
C ASP A 15 -10.89 -10.07 1.70
N GLY A 16 -10.46 -9.03 0.97
CA GLY A 16 -10.92 -7.68 1.22
C GLY A 16 -12.44 -7.69 1.37
N PRO A 17 -13.01 -6.87 2.26
CA PRO A 17 -14.45 -6.89 2.50
C PRO A 17 -15.21 -6.82 1.16
N VAL A 18 -15.98 -7.89 0.86
CA VAL A 18 -16.95 -7.87 -0.23
C VAL A 18 -18.06 -6.93 0.20
N PHE A 19 -17.96 -5.68 -0.25
CA PHE A 19 -19.01 -4.70 -0.07
C PHE A 19 -20.00 -4.87 -1.20
N ASP A 20 -21.20 -5.30 -0.83
CA ASP A 20 -22.36 -5.26 -1.71
C ASP A 20 -22.50 -3.82 -2.21
N SER A 21 -22.43 -3.63 -3.52
CA SER A 21 -22.67 -2.36 -4.19
C SER A 21 -24.16 -2.03 -4.10
N ALA A 22 -24.68 -1.87 -2.88
CA ALA A 22 -26.08 -1.60 -2.61
C ALA A 22 -26.48 -0.14 -2.94
N GLN A 23 -25.57 0.64 -3.52
CA GLN A 23 -25.86 1.95 -4.09
C GLN A 23 -25.07 2.05 -5.39
N GLY A 24 -25.75 2.05 -6.54
CA GLY A 24 -25.25 2.02 -7.93
C GLY A 24 -24.30 3.16 -8.33
N THR A 25 -23.25 3.38 -7.55
CA THR A 25 -22.14 4.29 -7.79
C THR A 25 -20.97 3.47 -8.32
N ALA A 26 -20.38 3.90 -9.43
CA ALA A 26 -19.24 3.23 -10.01
C ALA A 26 -18.06 3.21 -9.02
N ILE A 27 -17.45 2.03 -8.83
CA ILE A 27 -16.25 1.88 -7.98
C ILE A 27 -15.13 2.74 -8.57
N LYS A 28 -14.55 3.62 -7.76
CA LYS A 28 -13.45 4.49 -8.20
C LYS A 28 -12.17 3.67 -8.30
N LYS A 29 -11.37 3.88 -9.35
CA LYS A 29 -10.06 3.25 -9.50
C LYS A 29 -8.98 4.14 -8.90
N ALA A 30 -8.02 3.52 -8.23
CA ALA A 30 -6.82 4.15 -7.72
C ALA A 30 -5.64 3.21 -7.95
N ALA A 31 -4.44 3.74 -8.06
CA ALA A 31 -3.24 2.94 -8.23
C ALA A 31 -2.16 3.38 -7.25
N VAL A 32 -1.36 2.43 -6.79
CA VAL A 32 -0.19 2.71 -5.95
C VAL A 32 1.04 2.04 -6.54
N LEU A 33 2.17 2.72 -6.46
CA LEU A 33 3.47 2.17 -6.78
C LEU A 33 4.08 1.59 -5.50
N ILE A 34 4.55 0.35 -5.53
CA ILE A 34 5.33 -0.30 -4.48
C ILE A 34 6.80 -0.25 -4.95
N PRO A 35 7.58 0.77 -4.54
CA PRO A 35 8.92 0.95 -5.06
C PRO A 35 9.90 0.14 -4.21
N MET A 36 10.53 -0.86 -4.84
CA MET A 36 11.57 -1.66 -4.22
C MET A 36 12.94 -1.15 -4.64
N LEU A 37 13.88 -1.14 -3.71
CA LEU A 37 15.23 -0.64 -3.92
C LEU A 37 16.24 -1.44 -3.13
N GLN A 38 17.49 -1.43 -3.57
CA GLN A 38 18.59 -1.99 -2.81
C GLN A 38 19.37 -0.87 -2.10
N GLN A 39 19.63 -1.09 -0.82
CA GLN A 39 20.52 -0.25 -0.02
C GLN A 39 21.41 -1.18 0.80
N GLN A 40 22.73 -1.02 0.69
CA GLN A 40 23.70 -1.81 1.47
C GLN A 40 23.47 -3.34 1.34
N ASP A 41 23.27 -3.82 0.10
CA ASP A 41 22.98 -5.23 -0.23
C ASP A 41 21.69 -5.81 0.39
N GLU A 42 20.80 -4.94 0.88
CA GLU A 42 19.49 -5.33 1.40
C GLU A 42 18.35 -4.72 0.57
N TRP A 43 17.31 -5.52 0.32
CA TRP A 43 16.08 -5.05 -0.31
C TRP A 43 15.25 -4.24 0.67
N HIS A 44 14.74 -3.11 0.21
CA HIS A 44 13.88 -2.21 0.95
C HIS A 44 12.61 -1.92 0.15
N VAL A 45 11.55 -1.51 0.85
CA VAL A 45 10.33 -0.99 0.25
C VAL A 45 10.19 0.47 0.67
N LEU A 46 9.96 1.36 -0.29
CA LEU A 46 9.76 2.79 -0.07
C LEU A 46 8.30 3.07 0.32
N PHE A 47 8.13 3.93 1.31
CA PHE A 47 6.84 4.43 1.78
C PHE A 47 6.87 5.95 1.91
N ILE A 48 5.69 6.54 1.96
CA ILE A 48 5.46 7.93 2.31
C ILE A 48 4.67 8.02 3.61
N ARG A 49 4.93 9.07 4.39
CA ARG A 49 3.99 9.57 5.39
C ARG A 49 3.24 10.74 4.77
N ARG A 50 1.92 10.60 4.69
CA ARG A 50 1.05 11.66 4.17
C ARG A 50 1.13 12.90 5.05
N ALA A 51 1.12 14.08 4.45
CA ALA A 51 1.04 15.35 5.15
C ALA A 51 -0.24 15.43 6.00
N GLU A 52 -0.18 16.22 7.07
CA GLU A 52 -1.32 16.37 7.96
C GLU A 52 -2.30 17.42 7.41
N ARG A 53 -3.56 17.01 7.17
CA ARG A 53 -4.61 17.88 6.63
C ARG A 53 -5.86 17.82 7.52
N PRO A 54 -6.35 18.96 8.06
CA PRO A 54 -7.56 18.99 8.87
C PRO A 54 -8.76 18.39 8.11
N GLY A 55 -9.44 17.42 8.72
CA GLY A 55 -10.63 16.78 8.15
C GLY A 55 -10.35 15.61 7.18
N ASP A 56 -9.09 15.35 6.80
CA ASP A 56 -8.73 14.16 6.02
C ASP A 56 -8.53 12.95 6.96
N ARG A 57 -9.32 11.89 6.72
CA ARG A 57 -9.27 10.63 7.50
C ARG A 57 -7.96 9.85 7.30
N HIS A 58 -7.21 10.14 6.23
CA HIS A 58 -5.94 9.50 5.89
C HIS A 58 -4.71 10.37 6.20
N SER A 59 -4.94 11.56 6.75
CA SER A 59 -3.91 12.47 7.23
C SER A 59 -2.89 11.77 8.14
N GLY A 60 -1.60 11.96 7.88
CA GLY A 60 -0.52 11.42 8.70
C GLY A 60 -0.29 9.90 8.61
N GLN A 61 -1.03 9.18 7.75
CA GLN A 61 -0.88 7.73 7.61
C GLN A 61 0.29 7.35 6.70
N VAL A 62 0.89 6.20 6.97
CA VAL A 62 1.87 5.56 6.08
C VAL A 62 1.16 4.96 4.87
N ALA A 63 1.65 5.30 3.68
CA ALA A 63 1.11 4.82 2.40
C ALA A 63 2.24 4.49 1.43
N PHE A 64 1.87 3.79 0.36
CA PHE A 64 2.64 3.79 -0.88
C PHE A 64 2.36 5.09 -1.65
N PRO A 65 3.30 5.58 -2.47
CA PRO A 65 2.99 6.64 -3.43
C PRO A 65 1.84 6.21 -4.35
N GLY A 66 0.88 7.09 -4.58
CA GLY A 66 -0.27 6.74 -5.40
C GLY A 66 -1.54 7.52 -5.10
N GLY A 67 -2.48 7.43 -6.03
CA GLY A 67 -3.70 8.21 -5.98
C GLY A 67 -4.78 7.67 -6.90
N LYS A 68 -5.77 8.52 -7.16
CA LYS A 68 -6.95 8.17 -7.95
C LYS A 68 -6.59 8.20 -9.43
N GLN A 69 -7.19 7.30 -10.22
CA GLN A 69 -7.08 7.38 -11.67
C GLN A 69 -7.77 8.65 -12.18
N ASP A 70 -7.03 9.43 -12.96
CA ASP A 70 -7.55 10.57 -13.69
C ASP A 70 -8.13 10.16 -15.05
N PRO A 71 -9.13 10.91 -15.58
CA PRO A 71 -9.76 10.56 -16.85
C PRO A 71 -8.79 10.48 -18.04
N ASP A 72 -7.70 11.24 -17.97
CA ASP A 72 -6.69 11.35 -19.02
C ASP A 72 -5.53 10.34 -18.83
N ASP A 73 -5.52 9.56 -17.73
CA ASP A 73 -4.52 8.53 -17.52
C ASP A 73 -4.69 7.41 -18.58
N PRO A 74 -3.67 7.13 -19.42
CA PRO A 74 -3.76 6.13 -20.49
C PRO A 74 -3.88 4.70 -19.98
N SER A 75 -3.49 4.45 -18.72
CA SER A 75 -3.64 3.17 -18.05
C SER A 75 -3.60 3.33 -16.53
N ILE A 76 -4.08 2.31 -15.81
CA ILE A 76 -4.00 2.29 -14.34
C ILE A 76 -2.56 2.18 -13.82
N SER A 77 -1.64 1.60 -14.61
CA SER A 77 -0.21 1.60 -14.27
C SER A 77 0.42 2.98 -14.45
N HIS A 78 -0.04 3.75 -15.44
CA HIS A 78 0.39 5.13 -15.63
C HIS A 78 -0.03 6.01 -14.45
N THR A 79 -1.24 5.80 -13.91
CA THR A 79 -1.68 6.47 -12.66
C THR A 79 -0.66 6.27 -11.55
N ALA A 80 -0.20 5.04 -11.29
CA ALA A 80 0.78 4.79 -10.21
C ALA A 80 2.11 5.50 -10.45
N LEU A 81 2.57 5.58 -11.70
CA LEU A 81 3.81 6.26 -12.07
C LEU A 81 3.67 7.78 -11.95
N ARG A 82 2.61 8.36 -12.51
CA ARG A 82 2.30 9.80 -12.44
C ARG A 82 2.23 10.27 -10.98
N GLU A 83 1.48 9.57 -10.15
CA GLU A 83 1.33 9.91 -8.73
C GLU A 83 2.67 9.81 -7.98
N ALA A 84 3.51 8.80 -8.29
CA ALA A 84 4.84 8.71 -7.70
C ALA A 84 5.78 9.84 -8.18
N GLU A 85 5.67 10.28 -9.43
CA GLU A 85 6.39 11.45 -9.93
C GLU A 85 5.94 12.72 -9.20
N GLU A 86 4.63 12.93 -9.07
CA GLU A 86 4.04 14.11 -8.43
C GLU A 86 4.34 14.17 -6.93
N GLU A 87 4.09 13.08 -6.18
CA GLU A 87 4.18 13.07 -4.72
C GLU A 87 5.62 13.06 -4.20
N ILE A 88 6.54 12.36 -4.88
CA ILE A 88 7.91 12.14 -4.39
C ILE A 88 9.01 12.53 -5.39
N GLY A 89 8.67 13.07 -6.56
CA GLY A 89 9.65 13.48 -7.56
C GLY A 89 10.42 12.30 -8.16
N LEU A 90 9.80 11.12 -8.21
CA LEU A 90 10.43 9.91 -8.75
C LEU A 90 10.60 10.02 -10.27
N ASP A 91 11.82 9.82 -10.77
CA ASP A 91 12.07 9.74 -12.22
C ASP A 91 11.50 8.43 -12.79
N ILE A 92 10.28 8.52 -13.32
CA ILE A 92 9.53 7.38 -13.84
C ILE A 92 10.20 6.69 -15.03
N SER A 93 11.10 7.38 -15.75
CA SER A 93 11.84 6.79 -16.88
C SER A 93 12.82 5.70 -16.45
N ARG A 94 13.15 5.66 -15.15
CA ARG A 94 14.08 4.71 -14.53
C ARG A 94 13.37 3.68 -13.65
N VAL A 95 12.04 3.68 -13.64
CA VAL A 95 11.22 2.75 -12.87
C VAL A 95 10.98 1.49 -13.70
N ASP A 96 11.37 0.34 -13.16
CA ASP A 96 11.15 -0.96 -13.78
C ASP A 96 9.97 -1.67 -13.11
N VAL A 97 8.80 -1.63 -13.74
CA VAL A 97 7.56 -2.26 -13.22
C VAL A 97 7.62 -3.77 -13.42
N ARG A 98 7.65 -4.51 -12.30
CA ARG A 98 7.80 -5.97 -12.26
C ARG A 98 6.49 -6.75 -12.32
N GLY A 99 5.38 -6.12 -11.94
CA GLY A 99 4.08 -6.76 -11.99
C GLY A 99 3.02 -6.02 -11.20
N GLN A 100 1.80 -6.52 -11.28
CA GLN A 100 0.65 -5.99 -10.55
C GLN A 100 0.16 -7.05 -9.55
N LEU A 101 -0.10 -6.63 -8.32
CA LEU A 101 -0.72 -7.49 -7.31
C LEU A 101 -2.26 -7.52 -7.49
N ALA A 102 -2.92 -8.41 -6.76
CA ALA A 102 -4.38 -8.43 -6.70
C ALA A 102 -4.92 -7.07 -6.22
N PRO A 103 -5.98 -6.51 -6.84
CA PRO A 103 -6.58 -5.26 -6.39
C PRO A 103 -7.10 -5.37 -4.95
N TYR A 104 -6.96 -4.28 -4.20
CA TYR A 104 -7.48 -4.16 -2.84
C TYR A 104 -8.71 -3.24 -2.84
N HIS A 105 -9.85 -3.77 -2.38
CA HIS A 105 -11.09 -3.00 -2.25
C HIS A 105 -11.15 -2.29 -0.90
N THR A 106 -11.24 -0.96 -0.91
CA THR A 106 -11.30 -0.16 0.31
C THR A 106 -12.74 0.07 0.76
N VAL A 107 -12.89 0.42 2.04
CA VAL A 107 -14.18 0.85 2.63
C VAL A 107 -14.69 2.17 2.04
N SER A 108 -13.83 2.92 1.35
CA SER A 108 -14.15 4.20 0.72
C SER A 108 -14.60 4.07 -0.75
N ASN A 109 -14.99 2.87 -1.19
CA ASN A 109 -15.44 2.57 -2.55
C ASN A 109 -14.36 2.74 -3.63
N PHE A 110 -13.10 2.45 -3.28
CA PHE A 110 -12.00 2.36 -4.26
C PHE A 110 -11.59 0.91 -4.51
N SER A 111 -11.22 0.63 -5.77
CA SER A 111 -10.35 -0.49 -6.12
C SER A 111 -8.94 0.04 -6.30
N VAL A 112 -8.05 -0.32 -5.38
CA VAL A 112 -6.64 0.09 -5.39
C VAL A 112 -5.82 -0.98 -6.10
N TYR A 113 -5.09 -0.60 -7.15
CA TYR A 113 -4.26 -1.48 -7.97
C TYR A 113 -2.78 -1.29 -7.60
N PRO A 114 -2.13 -2.27 -6.93
CA PRO A 114 -0.75 -2.13 -6.49
C PRO A 114 0.22 -2.63 -7.57
N PHE A 115 1.18 -1.79 -7.95
CA PHE A 115 2.23 -2.10 -8.94
C PHE A 115 3.58 -2.24 -8.27
N VAL A 116 4.19 -3.42 -8.34
CA VAL A 116 5.54 -3.66 -7.82
C VAL A 116 6.55 -3.16 -8.82
N SER A 117 7.54 -2.39 -8.36
CA SER A 117 8.58 -1.84 -9.22
C SER A 117 9.95 -1.92 -8.55
N ILE A 118 11.00 -1.86 -9.36
CA ILE A 118 12.37 -1.64 -8.92
C ILE A 118 12.76 -0.23 -9.34
N ILE A 119 13.38 0.50 -8.40
CA ILE A 119 13.88 1.85 -8.65
C ILE A 119 15.39 1.91 -8.34
N PRO A 120 16.16 2.75 -9.06
CA PRO A 120 17.57 2.95 -8.77
C PRO A 120 17.75 3.62 -7.40
N TRP A 121 18.85 3.30 -6.71
CA TRP A 121 19.17 3.87 -5.41
C TRP A 121 20.68 3.99 -5.18
N PRO A 122 21.17 5.07 -4.55
CA PRO A 122 20.43 6.25 -4.12
C PRO A 122 19.96 7.11 -5.30
N GLN A 123 18.87 7.84 -5.11
CA GLN A 123 18.43 8.88 -6.05
C GLN A 123 17.83 10.07 -5.28
N LYS A 124 17.82 11.24 -5.91
CA LYS A 124 17.19 12.43 -5.33
C LYS A 124 15.68 12.31 -5.49
N LEU A 125 14.97 12.31 -4.37
CA LEU A 125 13.52 12.43 -4.32
C LEU A 125 13.15 13.83 -3.81
N ILE A 126 12.09 14.40 -4.36
CA ILE A 126 11.61 15.74 -4.03
C ILE A 126 10.15 15.59 -3.61
N PRO A 127 9.85 15.54 -2.30
CA PRO A 127 8.48 15.40 -1.84
C PRO A 127 7.66 16.65 -2.21
N GLN A 128 6.43 16.43 -2.65
CA GLN A 128 5.43 17.48 -2.68
C GLN A 128 4.95 17.73 -1.25
N GLU A 129 5.47 18.77 -0.59
CA GLU A 129 5.27 19.00 0.85
C GLU A 129 3.80 19.12 1.28
N SER A 130 2.90 19.53 0.36
CA SER A 130 1.47 19.55 0.63
C SER A 130 0.87 18.16 0.83
N GLU A 131 1.49 17.11 0.31
CA GLU A 131 0.98 15.74 0.26
C GLU A 131 1.85 14.76 1.02
N VAL A 132 3.16 14.97 1.05
CA VAL A 132 4.14 14.08 1.64
C VAL A 132 4.94 14.82 2.72
N ALA A 133 4.78 14.39 3.97
CA ALA A 133 5.56 14.89 5.10
C ALA A 133 6.91 14.18 5.26
N ARG A 134 7.01 12.93 4.82
CA ARG A 134 8.24 12.14 4.93
C ARG A 134 8.29 11.05 3.87
N ILE A 135 9.46 10.87 3.27
CA ILE A 135 9.80 9.70 2.47
C ILE A 135 10.76 8.85 3.30
N PHE A 136 10.50 7.54 3.38
CA PHE A 136 11.35 6.62 4.11
C PHE A 136 11.25 5.21 3.52
N THR A 137 12.12 4.31 3.98
CA THR A 137 12.12 2.92 3.52
C THR A 137 12.09 1.98 4.70
N ILE A 138 11.46 0.82 4.55
CA ILE A 138 11.52 -0.27 5.53
C ILE A 138 12.27 -1.44 4.90
N PRO A 139 13.27 -2.04 5.59
CA PRO A 139 13.95 -3.23 5.12
C PRO A 139 12.95 -4.38 4.89
N LEU A 140 13.09 -5.08 3.76
CA LEU A 140 12.23 -6.21 3.40
C LEU A 140 12.30 -7.31 4.46
N ARG A 141 13.49 -7.57 5.01
CA ARG A 141 13.66 -8.57 6.09
C ARG A 141 12.87 -8.21 7.33
N TRP A 142 12.79 -6.93 7.69
CA TRP A 142 11.99 -6.47 8.81
C TRP A 142 10.49 -6.66 8.54
N LEU A 143 10.03 -6.39 7.31
CA LEU A 143 8.63 -6.61 6.90
C LEU A 143 8.24 -8.10 6.88
N GLN A 144 9.19 -8.99 6.58
CA GLN A 144 9.02 -10.44 6.51
C GLN A 144 8.94 -11.12 7.88
N ASP A 145 9.51 -10.51 8.93
CA ASP A 145 9.49 -11.07 10.27
C ASP A 145 8.06 -11.02 10.85
N GLU A 146 7.48 -12.20 11.09
CA GLU A 146 6.13 -12.36 11.62
C GLU A 146 5.96 -11.78 13.02
N GLN A 147 7.06 -11.59 13.76
CA GLN A 147 7.02 -10.90 15.05
C GLN A 147 6.75 -9.41 14.91
N ASN A 148 6.85 -8.84 13.70
CA ASN A 148 6.67 -7.43 13.46
C ASN A 148 5.26 -7.04 13.05
N TYR A 149 4.32 -7.98 12.83
CA TYR A 149 2.92 -7.63 12.59
C TYR A 149 1.94 -8.50 13.38
N TYR A 150 0.73 -7.98 13.56
CA TYR A 150 -0.35 -8.62 14.30
C TYR A 150 -1.70 -8.18 13.76
N LEU A 151 -2.73 -9.00 14.01
CA LEU A 151 -4.11 -8.66 13.69
C LEU A 151 -4.79 -8.04 14.91
N LYS A 152 -5.50 -6.94 14.68
CA LYS A 152 -6.36 -6.32 15.70
C LYS A 152 -7.69 -6.00 15.06
N THR A 153 -8.78 -6.35 15.73
CA THR A 153 -10.13 -5.91 15.35
C THR A 153 -10.41 -4.60 16.09
N PRO A 154 -10.47 -3.44 15.42
CA PRO A 154 -10.79 -2.18 16.08
C PRO A 154 -12.23 -2.20 16.61
N GLU A 155 -12.45 -1.55 17.74
CA GLU A 155 -13.83 -1.26 18.17
C GLU A 155 -14.49 -0.30 17.16
N PRO A 156 -15.76 -0.50 16.81
CA PRO A 156 -16.43 0.33 15.82
C PRO A 156 -16.52 1.77 16.33
N ARG A 157 -16.01 2.75 15.56
CA ARG A 157 -16.28 4.16 15.85
C ARG A 157 -17.60 4.59 15.18
N PRO A 158 -18.41 5.47 15.81
CA PRO A 158 -19.70 5.90 15.28
C PRO A 158 -19.70 6.49 13.87
N HIS A 159 -18.52 6.86 13.33
CA HIS A 159 -18.35 7.46 12.00
C HIS A 159 -17.64 6.56 10.98
N ASP A 160 -17.23 5.35 11.38
CA ASP A 160 -16.49 4.43 10.52
C ASP A 160 -17.42 3.60 9.61
N PHE A 161 -18.71 3.44 9.95
CA PHE A 161 -19.63 2.56 9.23
C PHE A 161 -21.08 3.09 9.16
N PRO A 162 -21.65 3.32 7.96
CA PRO A 162 -23.09 3.27 7.78
C PRO A 162 -23.53 1.79 7.76
N GLY A 163 -24.17 1.32 8.83
CA GLY A 163 -24.66 -0.07 8.96
C GLY A 163 -24.13 -0.78 10.21
N PRO A 164 -24.54 -2.06 10.44
CA PRO A 164 -24.11 -2.80 11.62
C PRO A 164 -22.57 -2.92 11.66
N PRO A 165 -21.95 -2.80 12.84
CA PRO A 165 -20.50 -2.77 12.97
C PRO A 165 -19.88 -4.07 12.45
N ARG A 166 -19.20 -4.00 11.31
CA ARG A 166 -18.49 -5.16 10.74
C ARG A 166 -17.09 -5.26 11.35
N ARG A 167 -16.90 -6.29 12.18
CA ARG A 167 -15.65 -6.60 12.87
C ARG A 167 -14.67 -7.30 11.93
N HIS A 168 -13.95 -6.54 11.09
CA HIS A 168 -12.88 -7.11 10.26
C HIS A 168 -11.51 -6.94 10.93
N PRO A 169 -10.68 -8.01 11.02
CA PRO A 169 -9.32 -7.88 11.51
C PRO A 169 -8.47 -6.99 10.60
N VAL A 170 -7.81 -6.02 11.20
CA VAL A 170 -6.89 -5.08 10.53
C VAL A 170 -5.45 -5.48 10.86
N VAL A 171 -4.59 -5.45 9.85
CA VAL A 171 -3.16 -5.71 10.02
C VAL A 171 -2.49 -4.45 10.57
N TYR A 172 -1.68 -4.64 11.61
CA TYR A 172 -0.79 -3.63 12.17
C TYR A 172 0.62 -4.18 12.21
N TYR A 173 1.58 -3.38 11.76
CA TYR A 173 2.98 -3.62 12.10
C TYR A 173 3.33 -2.94 13.44
N LYS A 174 4.40 -3.41 14.08
CA LYS A 174 5.11 -2.64 15.12
C LYS A 174 5.61 -1.32 14.52
N ARG A 175 5.92 -0.33 15.36
CA ARG A 175 6.49 0.91 14.84
C ARG A 175 7.91 0.68 14.34
N PHE A 176 8.20 1.16 13.14
CA PHE A 176 9.55 1.21 12.57
C PHE A 176 9.96 2.67 12.44
N GLU A 177 11.03 3.10 13.10
CA GLU A 177 11.45 4.51 13.15
C GLU A 177 10.29 5.49 13.45
N ASN A 178 9.48 5.13 14.45
CA ASN A 178 8.26 5.83 14.86
C ASN A 178 7.09 5.82 13.85
N GLU A 179 7.25 5.24 12.67
CA GLU A 179 6.19 5.11 11.68
C GLU A 179 5.32 3.87 11.94
N LEU A 180 4.00 4.02 11.77
CA LEU A 180 3.05 2.94 11.94
C LEU A 180 2.49 2.52 10.57
N LEU A 181 2.91 1.34 10.10
CA LEU A 181 2.34 0.69 8.92
C LEU A 181 1.14 -0.17 9.34
N TRP A 182 -0.06 0.14 8.84
CA TRP A 182 -1.28 -0.57 9.18
C TRP A 182 -2.34 -0.47 8.07
N GLY A 183 -3.47 -1.16 8.24
CA GLY A 183 -4.62 -0.99 7.35
C GLY A 183 -4.36 -1.51 5.92
N ALA A 184 -4.90 -0.80 4.93
CA ALA A 184 -4.79 -1.17 3.51
C ALA A 184 -3.32 -1.25 3.04
N THR A 185 -2.47 -0.31 3.45
CA THR A 185 -1.04 -0.32 3.10
C THR A 185 -0.36 -1.58 3.64
N ALA A 186 -0.55 -1.90 4.93
CA ALA A 186 0.01 -3.12 5.52
C ALA A 186 -0.52 -4.41 4.85
N ARG A 187 -1.79 -4.40 4.41
CA ARG A 187 -2.38 -5.52 3.66
C ARG A 187 -1.73 -5.73 2.30
N MET A 188 -1.53 -4.65 1.55
CA MET A 188 -0.83 -4.70 0.27
C MET A 188 0.64 -5.11 0.46
N THR A 189 1.28 -4.71 1.57
CA THR A 189 2.62 -5.19 1.94
C THR A 189 2.63 -6.71 2.12
N LEU A 190 1.68 -7.30 2.85
CA LEU A 190 1.60 -8.76 2.95
C LEU A 190 1.35 -9.43 1.59
N GLY A 191 0.56 -8.80 0.72
CA GLY A 191 0.38 -9.26 -0.67
C GLY A 191 1.67 -9.25 -1.48
N LEU A 192 2.52 -8.24 -1.30
CA LEU A 192 3.87 -8.20 -1.87
C LEU A 192 4.71 -9.37 -1.36
N LEU A 193 4.75 -9.60 -0.05
CA LEU A 193 5.55 -10.67 0.55
C LEU A 193 5.13 -12.05 0.05
N GLN A 194 3.81 -12.28 -0.07
CA GLN A 194 3.26 -13.50 -0.64
C GLN A 194 3.70 -13.67 -2.11
N ALA A 195 3.58 -12.62 -2.93
CA ALA A 195 3.94 -12.69 -4.34
C ALA A 195 5.44 -12.96 -4.57
N LEU A 196 6.31 -12.42 -3.70
CA LEU A 196 7.74 -12.69 -3.72
C LEU A 196 8.05 -14.14 -3.34
N ASP A 197 7.41 -14.67 -2.28
CA ASP A 197 7.60 -16.05 -1.84
C ASP A 197 7.10 -17.08 -2.87
N GLU A 198 5.98 -16.79 -3.54
CA GLU A 198 5.41 -17.63 -4.60
C GLU A 198 6.15 -17.48 -5.93
N GLY A 199 7.04 -16.49 -6.05
CA GLY A 199 7.77 -16.19 -7.28
C GLY A 199 6.90 -15.66 -8.42
N THR A 200 5.69 -15.19 -8.10
CA THR A 200 4.76 -14.55 -9.06
C THR A 200 5.20 -13.13 -9.40
N VAL A 201 5.98 -12.49 -8.52
CA VAL A 201 6.77 -11.28 -8.79
C VAL A 201 8.24 -11.57 -8.50
N ARG A 202 9.15 -11.11 -9.37
CA ARG A 202 10.60 -11.32 -9.24
C ARG A 202 11.37 -10.01 -9.25
N ILE A 203 12.26 -9.86 -8.28
CA ILE A 203 13.04 -8.63 -8.06
C ILE A 203 14.53 -8.78 -8.40
N GLY A 204 14.96 -9.97 -8.83
CA GLY A 204 16.36 -10.30 -9.11
C GLY A 204 16.67 -11.71 -8.65
#